data_AF-A0A1J3EHS7-F1
#
_entry.id   AF-A0A1J3EHS7-F1
#
_cell.length_a   1.000
_cell.length_b   1.000
_cell.length_c   1.000
_cell.angle_alpha   90.00
_cell.angle_beta   90.00
_cell.angle_gamma   90.00
#
_symmetry.space_group_name_H-M   'P 1'
#
loop_
_entity.id
_entity.type
_entity.pdbx_description
1 polymer ?
#
loop_
_entity_poly.entity_id
_entity_poly.type
_entity_poly.pdbx_seq_one_letter_code
_entity_poly.pdbx_strand_id
1 'polypeptide(L)'
;PPCIGLSAETVKKKTQCVVKQMNWPLKAVTLFPPIFGYSMEKRIVPRCNVIKALMSKGFLESQLPPMSSVLICTDDTFLKRYVRKQHDKELVAQLMSIFTGETRTND
;
A
#
# COMPACT_ATOMS: atom_id res chain seq x y z
N PRO A 1 -0.37 21.20 -5.21
CA PRO A 1 -0.76 19.77 -5.08
C PRO A 1 0.04 18.89 -6.05
N PRO A 2 0.52 17.70 -5.64
CA PRO A 2 1.37 16.82 -6.46
C PRO A 2 0.73 16.26 -7.74
N CYS A 3 -0.56 16.52 -7.95
CA CYS A 3 -1.25 16.24 -9.20
C CYS A 3 -1.19 17.39 -10.23
N ILE A 4 -0.88 18.62 -9.80
CA ILE A 4 -0.71 19.76 -10.72
C ILE A 4 0.62 19.56 -11.46
N GLY A 5 0.55 19.43 -12.78
CA GLY A 5 1.69 19.10 -13.64
C GLY A 5 1.74 17.65 -14.13
N LEU A 6 0.85 16.78 -13.65
CA LEU A 6 0.68 15.44 -14.21
C LEU A 6 -0.29 15.47 -15.40
N SER A 7 -0.02 14.64 -16.42
CA SER A 7 -0.99 14.40 -17.48
C SER A 7 -2.27 13.76 -16.93
N ALA A 8 -3.42 14.03 -17.56
CA ALA A 8 -4.69 13.40 -17.20
C ALA A 8 -4.59 11.87 -17.25
N GLU A 9 -3.82 11.32 -18.19
CA GLU A 9 -3.54 9.89 -18.28
C GLU A 9 -2.79 9.36 -17.05
N THR A 10 -1.76 10.08 -16.59
CA THR A 10 -1.00 9.69 -15.38
C THR A 10 -1.88 9.68 -14.15
N VAL A 11 -2.70 10.73 -13.97
CA VAL A 11 -3.65 10.83 -12.86
C VAL A 11 -4.67 9.69 -12.92
N LYS A 12 -5.22 9.40 -14.10
CA LYS A 12 -6.16 8.29 -14.32
C LYS A 12 -5.52 6.94 -13.99
N LYS A 13 -4.31 6.66 -14.48
CA LYS A 13 -3.59 5.40 -14.23
C LYS A 13 -3.33 5.18 -12.75
N LYS A 14 -2.80 6.19 -12.04
CA LYS A 14 -2.55 6.12 -10.60
C LYS A 14 -3.85 5.91 -9.82
N THR A 15 -4.90 6.66 -10.16
CA THR A 15 -6.22 6.53 -9.52
C THR A 15 -6.81 5.15 -9.73
N GLN A 16 -6.77 4.61 -10.95
CA GLN A 16 -7.28 3.28 -11.26
C GLN A 16 -6.53 2.19 -10.51
N CYS A 17 -5.21 2.27 -10.38
CA CYS A 17 -4.45 1.31 -9.59
C CYS A 17 -4.92 1.31 -8.13
N VAL A 18 -5.03 2.49 -7.50
CA VAL A 18 -5.41 2.60 -6.10
C VAL A 18 -6.85 2.16 -5.84
N VAL A 19 -7.79 2.53 -6.71
CA VAL A 19 -9.21 2.19 -6.52
C VAL A 19 -9.49 0.75 -6.90
N LYS A 20 -9.03 0.29 -8.07
CA LYS A 20 -9.36 -1.05 -8.57
C LYS A 20 -8.47 -2.13 -7.96
N GLN A 21 -7.16 -1.90 -7.92
CA GLN A 21 -6.25 -2.93 -7.43
C GLN A 21 -6.24 -2.95 -5.91
N MET A 22 -6.34 -1.80 -5.24
CA MET A 22 -6.15 -1.72 -3.79
C MET A 22 -7.43 -1.45 -2.99
N ASN A 23 -8.59 -1.43 -3.66
CA ASN A 23 -9.93 -1.31 -3.06
C ASN A 23 -10.19 -0.06 -2.22
N TRP A 24 -9.34 0.98 -2.27
CA TRP A 24 -9.69 2.25 -1.62
C TRP A 24 -10.80 2.97 -2.38
N PRO A 25 -11.74 3.63 -1.67
CA PRO A 25 -12.78 4.40 -2.32
C PRO A 25 -12.19 5.61 -3.04
N LEU A 26 -12.81 6.03 -4.15
CA LEU A 26 -12.40 7.22 -4.90
C LEU A 26 -12.31 8.47 -3.99
N LYS A 27 -13.23 8.59 -3.02
CA LYS A 27 -13.22 9.65 -2.01
C LYS A 27 -11.93 9.70 -1.18
N ALA A 28 -11.29 8.56 -0.91
CA ALA A 28 -10.00 8.54 -0.21
C ALA A 28 -8.87 9.12 -1.07
N VAL A 29 -8.91 8.91 -2.39
CA VAL A 29 -7.94 9.48 -3.33
C VAL A 29 -8.09 11.00 -3.41
N THR A 30 -9.33 11.50 -3.49
CA THR A 30 -9.59 12.94 -3.58
C THR A 30 -9.20 13.68 -2.29
N LEU A 31 -9.37 13.05 -1.13
CA LEU A 31 -8.95 13.58 0.16
C LEU A 31 -7.45 13.47 0.42
N PHE A 32 -6.71 12.73 -0.41
CA PHE A 32 -5.26 12.54 -0.26
C PHE A 32 -4.47 12.80 -1.56
N PRO A 33 -4.42 14.05 -2.07
CA PRO A 33 -3.63 14.43 -3.24
C PRO A 33 -2.13 14.07 -3.21
N PRO A 34 -1.45 13.97 -2.05
CA PRO A 34 -0.04 13.56 -2.02
C PRO A 34 0.25 12.20 -2.66
N ILE A 35 -0.75 11.32 -2.80
CA ILE A 35 -0.59 10.02 -3.46
C ILE A 35 -0.01 10.12 -4.87
N PHE A 36 -0.31 11.20 -5.58
CA PHE A 36 0.17 11.42 -6.94
C PHE A 36 1.67 11.70 -7.01
N GLY A 37 2.28 12.16 -5.92
CA GLY A 37 3.73 12.35 -5.80
C GLY A 37 4.50 11.08 -5.45
N TYR A 38 3.83 10.02 -5.00
CA TYR A 38 4.51 8.77 -4.64
C TYR A 38 4.75 7.86 -5.84
N SER A 39 5.84 7.09 -5.76
CA SER A 39 6.14 6.01 -6.71
C SER A 39 5.18 4.85 -6.52
N MET A 40 4.63 4.36 -7.63
CA MET A 40 3.75 3.19 -7.62
C MET A 40 4.54 1.95 -7.17
N GLU A 41 5.63 1.67 -7.86
CA GLU A 41 6.43 0.45 -7.69
C GLU A 41 7.21 0.45 -6.37
N LYS A 42 7.76 1.61 -5.96
CA LYS A 42 8.60 1.67 -4.76
C LYS A 42 7.83 1.90 -3.46
N ARG A 43 6.58 2.36 -3.51
CA ARG A 43 5.85 2.78 -2.29
C ARG A 43 4.41 2.29 -2.23
N ILE A 44 3.61 2.57 -3.26
CA ILE A 44 2.18 2.26 -3.20
C ILE A 44 1.98 0.74 -3.25
N VAL A 45 2.44 0.09 -4.33
CA VAL A 45 2.28 -1.35 -4.54
C VAL A 45 2.77 -2.21 -3.37
N PRO A 46 4.04 -2.10 -2.89
CA PRO A 46 4.55 -2.97 -1.84
C PRO A 46 3.76 -2.82 -0.54
N ARG A 47 3.40 -1.59 -0.15
CA ARG A 47 2.64 -1.35 1.07
C ARG A 47 1.22 -1.88 0.98
N CYS A 48 0.55 -1.67 -0.14
CA CYS A 48 -0.79 -2.17 -0.33
C CYS A 48 -0.85 -3.71 -0.38
N ASN A 49 0.16 -4.36 -0.96
CA ASN A 49 0.25 -5.82 -0.96
C ASN A 49 0.40 -6.38 0.47
N VAL A 50 1.19 -5.73 1.33
CA VAL A 50 1.28 -6.08 2.76
C VAL A 50 -0.09 -5.95 3.44
N ILE A 51 -0.81 -4.85 3.21
CA ILE A 51 -2.16 -4.65 3.79
C ILE A 51 -3.14 -5.72 3.32
N LYS A 52 -3.14 -6.06 2.01
CA LYS A 52 -3.98 -7.13 1.47
C LYS A 52 -3.66 -8.49 2.08
N ALA A 53 -2.39 -8.82 2.22
CA ALA A 53 -1.96 -10.07 2.82
C ALA A 53 -2.41 -10.16 4.29
N LEU A 54 -2.30 -9.07 5.04
CA LEU A 54 -2.80 -8.99 6.42
C LEU A 54 -4.33 -9.17 6.49
N MET A 55 -5.09 -8.48 5.63
CA MET A 55 -6.55 -8.61 5.58
C MET A 55 -6.99 -10.02 5.18
N SER A 56 -6.36 -10.62 4.16
CA SER A 56 -6.67 -11.98 3.69
C SER A 56 -6.42 -13.04 4.75
N LYS A 57 -5.53 -12.76 5.71
CA LYS A 57 -5.17 -13.66 6.80
C LYS A 57 -5.86 -13.30 8.13
N GLY A 58 -6.73 -12.29 8.15
CA GLY A 58 -7.46 -11.87 9.35
C GLY A 58 -6.65 -11.10 10.40
N PHE A 59 -5.45 -10.61 10.05
CA PHE A 59 -4.60 -9.82 10.96
C PHE A 59 -4.91 -8.31 10.96
N LEU A 60 -5.84 -7.88 10.10
CA LEU A 60 -6.42 -6.56 10.11
C LEU A 60 -7.94 -6.68 10.17
N GLU A 61 -8.58 -5.66 10.74
CA GLU A 61 -10.04 -5.53 10.69
C GLU A 61 -10.53 -5.60 9.24
N SER A 62 -11.80 -5.98 9.06
CA SER A 62 -12.42 -6.12 7.75
C SER A 62 -12.45 -4.81 6.95
N GLN A 63 -12.13 -3.67 7.57
CA GLN A 63 -12.03 -2.37 6.92
C GLN A 63 -10.59 -2.01 6.56
N LEU A 64 -10.43 -1.46 5.35
CA LEU A 64 -9.15 -0.94 4.89
C LEU A 64 -8.67 0.21 5.77
N PRO A 65 -7.39 0.22 6.21
CA PRO A 65 -6.84 1.33 6.95
C PRO A 65 -6.86 2.62 6.10
N PRO A 66 -6.90 3.80 6.75
CA PRO A 66 -6.83 5.07 6.04
C PRO A 66 -5.61 5.13 5.12
N MET A 67 -5.82 5.54 3.88
CA MET A 67 -4.78 5.62 2.85
C MET A 67 -3.57 6.45 3.30
N SER A 68 -3.82 7.55 4.01
CA SER A 68 -2.77 8.38 4.61
C SER A 68 -1.91 7.60 5.60
N SER A 69 -2.51 6.79 6.49
CA SER A 69 -1.80 5.97 7.47
C SER A 69 -0.82 4.97 6.83
N VAL A 70 -1.17 4.45 5.66
CA VAL A 70 -0.38 3.48 4.90
C VAL A 70 0.72 4.18 4.09
N LEU A 71 0.39 5.28 3.40
CA LEU A 71 1.26 5.86 2.38
C LEU A 71 2.13 7.02 2.85
N ILE A 72 1.73 7.80 3.87
CA ILE A 72 2.48 9.01 4.27
C ILE A 72 3.75 8.69 5.05
N CYS A 73 3.75 7.61 5.81
CA CYS A 73 4.80 7.28 6.77
C CYS A 73 6.07 6.75 6.11
N THR A 74 7.20 6.81 6.82
CA THR A 74 8.46 6.20 6.37
C THR A 74 8.34 4.67 6.34
N ASP A 75 9.26 4.01 5.65
CA ASP A 75 9.27 2.55 5.58
C ASP A 75 9.42 1.93 6.98
N ASP A 76 10.28 2.46 7.83
CA ASP A 76 10.41 1.98 9.21
C ASP A 76 9.10 2.10 10.00
N THR A 77 8.42 3.26 9.90
CA THR A 77 7.14 3.46 10.58
C THR A 77 6.06 2.52 10.04
N PHE A 78 6.03 2.31 8.73
CA PHE A 78 5.12 1.37 8.09
C PHE A 78 5.37 -0.07 8.58
N LEU A 79 6.63 -0.52 8.52
CA LEU A 79 7.03 -1.87 8.93
C LEU A 79 6.75 -2.10 10.41
N LYS A 80 7.07 -1.14 11.28
CA LYS A 80 6.75 -1.23 12.71
C LYS A 80 5.26 -1.38 12.96
N ARG A 81 4.42 -0.65 12.22
CA ARG A 81 2.97 -0.62 12.42
C ARG A 81 2.26 -1.88 11.91
N TYR A 82 2.64 -2.36 10.73
CA TYR A 82 1.87 -3.41 10.03
C TYR A 82 2.59 -4.76 9.98
N VAL A 83 3.92 -4.77 9.98
CA VAL A 83 4.73 -5.98 9.80
C VAL A 83 5.28 -6.48 11.13
N ARG A 84 6.18 -5.73 11.77
CA ARG A 84 6.87 -6.14 13.01
C ARG A 84 5.98 -6.15 14.25
N LYS A 85 4.75 -5.61 14.15
CA LYS A 85 3.74 -5.73 15.21
C LYS A 85 3.19 -7.16 15.36
N GLN A 86 3.28 -7.97 14.30
CA GLN A 86 2.78 -9.33 14.33
C GLN A 86 3.65 -10.23 15.22
N HIS A 87 3.02 -11.09 16.03
CA HIS A 87 3.73 -12.00 16.93
C HIS A 87 4.34 -13.20 16.22
N ASP A 88 3.75 -13.60 15.08
CA ASP A 88 4.19 -14.73 14.29
C ASP A 88 5.41 -14.35 13.42
N LYS A 89 6.56 -14.97 13.69
CA LYS A 89 7.81 -14.73 12.97
C LYS A 89 7.74 -15.16 11.50
N GLU A 90 7.00 -16.22 11.18
CA GLU A 90 6.84 -16.68 9.81
C GLU A 90 6.00 -15.68 9.02
N LEU A 91 4.92 -15.18 9.64
CA LEU A 91 4.12 -14.11 9.04
C LEU A 91 4.96 -12.85 8.80
N VAL A 92 5.76 -12.42 9.79
CA VAL A 92 6.66 -11.26 9.63
C VAL A 92 7.60 -11.46 8.44
N ALA A 93 8.22 -12.63 8.31
CA ALA A 93 9.12 -12.94 7.19
C ALA A 93 8.39 -12.90 5.83
N GLN A 94 7.18 -13.47 5.75
CA GLN A 94 6.36 -13.41 4.53
C GLN A 94 5.98 -11.98 4.15
N LEU A 95 5.53 -11.16 5.13
CA LEU A 95 5.18 -9.76 4.89
C LEU A 95 6.39 -8.91 4.48
N MET A 96 7.58 -9.20 5.02
CA MET A 96 8.82 -8.55 4.60
C MET A 96 9.16 -8.88 3.14
N SER A 97 9.04 -10.15 2.72
CA SER A 97 9.26 -10.56 1.32
C SER A 97 8.26 -9.90 0.35
N ILE A 98 6.99 -9.77 0.76
CA ILE A 98 5.98 -9.01 -0.01
C ILE A 98 6.38 -7.52 -0.12
N PHE A 99 6.89 -6.93 0.97
CA PHE A 99 7.27 -5.53 1.00
C PHE A 99 8.50 -5.22 0.13
N THR A 100 9.51 -6.11 0.13
CA THR A 100 10.73 -5.95 -0.68
C THR A 100 10.52 -6.27 -2.15
N GLY A 101 9.39 -6.89 -2.52
CA GLY A 101 9.12 -7.31 -3.89
C GLY A 101 9.83 -8.60 -4.27
N GLU A 102 10.38 -9.32 -3.29
CA GLU A 102 10.95 -10.65 -3.45
C GLU A 102 9.81 -11.67 -3.48
N THR A 103 9.02 -11.69 -4.56
CA THR A 103 8.25 -12.88 -4.88
C THR A 103 9.25 -14.00 -5.12
N ARG A 104 9.26 -15.02 -4.25
CA ARG A 104 9.87 -16.31 -4.62
C ARG A 104 9.10 -16.79 -5.85
N THR A 105 9.67 -16.58 -7.02
CA THR A 105 9.30 -17.29 -8.23
C THR A 105 9.72 -18.74 -7.98
N ASN A 106 8.85 -19.51 -7.32
CA ASN A 106 8.91 -20.96 -7.44
C ASN A 106 8.13 -21.27 -8.72
N ASP A 107 8.87 -21.26 -9.83
CA ASP A 107 8.61 -22.19 -10.94
C ASP A 107 9.18 -23.55 -10.53
#